data_AF-A0A2N2YVE4-F1
#
_entry.id   AF-A0A2N2YVE4-F1
#
_cell.length_a   1.000
_cell.length_b   1.000
_cell.length_c   1.000
_cell.angle_alpha   90.00
_cell.angle_beta   90.00
_cell.angle_gamma   90.00
#
_symmetry.space_group_name_H-M   'P 1'
#
loop_
_entity.id
_entity.type
_entity.pdbx_description
1 polymer ?
#
loop_
_entity_poly.entity_id
_entity_poly.type
_entity_poly.pdbx_seq_one_letter_code
_entity_poly.pdbx_strand_id
1 'polypeptide(L)' 'MEQILDFFANNYEWIFSGIGVFIISFFVIRKQKGQNQKVGNNSTGIQAGRDVKINKIKSKKNA' A
#
# COMPACT_ATOMS: atom_id res chain seq x y z
N MET A 1 -1.46 33.90 2.70
CA MET A 1 -0.53 33.25 3.64
C MET A 1 -1.02 33.37 5.07
N GLU A 2 -1.37 34.57 5.55
CA GLU A 2 -1.96 34.75 6.89
C GLU A 2 -3.19 33.89 7.16
N GLN A 3 -4.21 33.92 6.29
CA GLN A 3 -5.44 33.13 6.51
C GLN A 3 -5.21 31.61 6.60
N ILE A 4 -4.20 31.10 5.89
CA ILE A 4 -3.83 29.68 5.93
C ILE A 4 -3.11 29.38 7.25
N LEU A 5 -2.19 30.25 7.67
CA LEU A 5 -1.48 30.13 8.93
C LEU A 5 -2.44 30.21 10.13
N ASP A 6 -3.41 31.14 10.10
CA ASP A 6 -4.43 31.28 11.14
C ASP A 6 -5.32 30.04 11.24
N PHE A 7 -5.68 29.45 10.11
CA PHE A 7 -6.43 28.19 10.12
C PHE A 7 -5.66 27.08 10.84
N PHE A 8 -4.36 26.90 10.54
CA PHE A 8 -3.56 25.88 11.22
C PHE A 8 -3.31 26.22 12.69
N ALA A 9 -3.02 27.47 13.02
CA ALA A 9 -2.79 27.91 14.40
C ALA A 9 -4.02 27.71 15.30
N ASN A 10 -5.22 27.87 14.76
CA ASN A 10 -6.47 27.70 15.52
C ASN A 10 -6.97 26.25 15.58
N ASN A 11 -6.47 25.36 14.72
CA ASN A 11 -6.98 23.98 14.60
C ASN A 11 -5.92 22.91 14.90
N TYR A 12 -4.70 23.29 15.29
CA TYR A 12 -3.58 22.36 15.48
C TYR A 12 -3.89 21.22 16.47
N GLU A 13 -4.60 21.49 17.58
CA GLU A 13 -4.99 20.46 18.55
C GLU A 13 -5.87 19.38 17.93
N TRP A 14 -6.85 19.79 17.11
CA TRP A 14 -7.72 18.85 16.41
C TRP A 14 -6.95 18.09 15.31
N ILE A 15 -6.10 18.78 14.54
CA ILE A 15 -5.29 18.19 13.46
C ILE A 15 -4.33 17.12 13.98
N PHE A 16 -3.66 17.39 15.11
CA PHE A 16 -2.70 16.48 15.73
C PHE A 16 -3.31 15.59 16.83
N SER A 17 -4.63 15.65 17.04
CA SER A 17 -5.35 14.70 17.88
C SER A 17 -5.31 13.28 17.28
N GLY A 18 -5.63 12.27 18.09
CA GLY A 18 -5.69 10.89 17.61
C GLY A 18 -6.62 10.68 16.40
N ILE A 19 -7.76 11.39 16.35
CA ILE A 19 -8.70 11.30 15.22
C ILE A 19 -8.20 12.09 14.00
N GLY A 20 -7.60 13.26 14.20
CA GLY A 20 -7.02 14.07 13.13
C GLY A 20 -5.86 13.35 12.44
N VAL A 21 -4.93 12.80 13.24
CA VAL A 21 -3.82 11.99 12.74
C VAL A 21 -4.33 10.73 12.06
N PHE A 22 -5.37 10.08 12.57
CA PHE A 22 -5.99 8.91 11.91
C PHE A 22 -6.50 9.26 10.52
N ILE A 23 -7.32 10.31 10.38
CA ILE A 23 -7.86 10.75 9.08
C ILE A 23 -6.73 11.10 8.12
N ILE A 24 -5.75 11.90 8.56
CA ILE A 24 -4.60 12.29 7.72
C ILE A 24 -3.81 11.05 7.29
N SER A 25 -3.53 10.13 8.21
CA SER A 25 -2.81 8.89 7.92
C SER A 25 -3.57 7.99 6.94
N PHE A 26 -4.90 7.96 7.01
CA PHE A 26 -5.73 7.16 6.12
C PHE A 26 -5.62 7.60 4.65
N PHE A 27 -5.51 8.91 4.42
CA PHE A 27 -5.36 9.46 3.07
C PHE A 27 -3.89 9.50 2.59
N VAL A 28 -2.94 9.70 3.50
CA VAL A 28 -1.50 9.82 3.18
C VAL A 28 -0.81 8.44 3.06
N ILE A 29 -1.22 7.45 3.86
CA ILE A 29 -0.67 6.09 3.80
C ILE A 29 -1.36 5.32 2.66
N ARG A 30 -1.05 5.69 1.41
CA ARG A 30 -1.24 4.80 0.27
C ARG A 30 0.04 4.01 0.04
N LYS A 31 0.14 2.83 0.66
CA LYS A 31 1.24 1.90 0.37
C LYS A 31 0.71 0.65 -0.32
N GLN A 32 0.93 0.56 -1.63
CA GLN A 32 1.27 -0.75 -2.21
C GLN A 32 2.72 -1.03 -1.83
N LYS A 33 2.92 -1.63 -0.65
CA LYS A 33 4.19 -2.30 -0.39
C LYS A 33 4.24 -3.52 -1.31
N GLY A 34 5.34 -3.71 -2.04
CA GLY A 34 5.66 -5.02 -2.59
C GLY A 34 5.59 -6.04 -1.45
N GLN A 35 4.73 -7.04 -1.59
CA GLN A 35 4.61 -8.13 -0.63
C GLN A 35 5.90 -8.96 -0.74
N ASN A 36 6.65 -9.05 0.35
CA ASN A 36 7.81 -9.95 0.38
C ASN A 36 7.30 -11.39 0.47
N GLN A 37 7.16 -12.06 -0.68
CA GLN A 37 6.74 -13.45 -0.75
C GLN A 37 7.95 -14.37 -0.61
N LYS A 38 7.92 -15.29 0.37
CA LYS A 38 8.88 -16.40 0.46
C LYS A 38 8.35 -17.55 -0.39
N VAL A 39 9.17 -18.06 -1.32
CA VAL A 39 8.83 -19.16 -2.23
C VAL A 39 9.81 -20.31 -2.01
N GLY A 40 9.31 -21.55 -1.95
CA GLY A 40 10.13 -22.75 -1.78
C GLY A 40 10.67 -23.32 -3.10
N ASN A 41 11.51 -24.36 -3.02
CA ASN A 41 12.02 -25.05 -4.20
C ASN A 41 10.88 -25.60 -5.07
N ASN A 42 11.08 -25.59 -6.40
CA ASN A 42 10.11 -26.03 -7.41
C ASN A 42 8.74 -25.32 -7.38
N SER A 43 8.65 -24.11 -6.82
CA SER A 43 7.39 -23.37 -6.70
C SER A 43 7.42 -22.03 -7.46
N THR A 44 6.26 -21.61 -7.96
CA THR A 44 6.07 -20.31 -8.63
C THR A 44 5.28 -19.38 -7.72
N GLY A 45 5.96 -18.39 -7.13
CA GLY A 45 5.29 -17.34 -6.34
C GLY A 45 4.79 -16.23 -7.25
N ILE A 46 3.50 -16.26 -7.59
CA ILE A 46 2.86 -15.19 -8.33
C ILE A 46 2.26 -14.20 -7.34
N GLN A 47 2.82 -13.01 -7.29
CA GLN A 47 2.27 -11.90 -6.53
C GLN A 47 1.67 -10.89 -7.48
N ALA A 48 0.37 -10.66 -7.38
CA ALA A 48 -0.28 -9.57 -8.09
C ALA A 48 -1.16 -8.78 -7.13
N GLY A 49 -1.08 -7.46 -7.22
CA GLY A 49 -1.97 -6.58 -6.47
C GLY A 49 -3.41 -6.54 -7.04
N ARG A 50 -3.65 -7.23 -8.16
CA ARG A 50 -4.91 -7.29 -8.94
C ARG A 50 -4.94 -8.61 -9.74
N ASP A 51 -5.67 -8.68 -10.85
CA ASP A 51 -5.92 -9.91 -11.59
C ASP A 51 -4.66 -10.56 -12.18
N VAL A 52 -4.57 -11.90 -12.03
CA VAL A 52 -3.54 -12.73 -12.69
C VAL A 52 -4.21 -13.59 -13.75
N LYS A 53 -3.78 -13.44 -15.01
CA LYS A 53 -4.12 -14.39 -16.08
C LYS A 53 -2.97 -15.37 -16.29
N ILE A 54 -3.17 -16.62 -15.87
CA ILE A 54 -2.18 -17.70 -16.06
C ILE A 54 -2.56 -18.49 -17.31
N ASN A 55 -1.93 -18.18 -18.44
CA ASN A 55 -2.07 -18.99 -19.66
C ASN A 55 -1.09 -20.17 -19.58
N LYS A 56 -1.64 -21.39 -19.46
CA LYS A 56 -0.98 -22.72 -19.48
C LYS A 56 0.56 -22.70 -19.39
N ILE A 57 1.08 -23.11 -18.23
CA ILE A 57 2.50 -23.52 -18.12
C ILE A 57 2.68 -24.69 -19.09
N LYS A 58 3.43 -24.49 -20.18
CA LYS A 58 3.92 -25.61 -20.98
C LYS A 58 4.82 -26.43 -20.06
N SER A 59 4.32 -27.56 -19.57
CA SER A 59 5.16 -28.59 -18.96
C SER A 59 6.22 -28.95 -20.00
N LYS A 60 7.45 -28.49 -19.81
CA LYS A 60 8.59 -28.91 -20.62
C LYS A 60 8.93 -30.32 -20.14
N LYS A 61 8.14 -31.30 -20.58
CA LYS A 61 8.43 -32.71 -20.44
C LYS A 61 9.50 -33.03 -21.49
N ASN A 62 10.77 -32.87 -21.15
CA ASN A 62 11.91 -33.33 -21.96
C ASN A 62 13.13 -33.57 -21.05
N ALA A 63 13.34 -34.85 -20.71
CA ALA A 63 14.59 -35.60 -20.54
C ALA A 63 14.31 -36.78 -19.62
#